data_AF-M7TQW3-F1
#
_entry.id   AF-M7TQW3-F1
#
_cell.length_a   1.000
_cell.length_b   1.000
_cell.length_c   1.000
_cell.angle_alpha   90.00
_cell.angle_beta   90.00
_cell.angle_gamma   90.00
#
_symmetry.space_group_name_H-M   'P 1'
#
loop_
_entity.id
_entity.type
_entity.pdbx_description
1 polymer ?
#
loop_
_entity_poly.entity_id
_entity_poly.type
_entity_poly.pdbx_seq_one_letter_code
_entity_poly.pdbx_strand_id
1 'polypeptide(L)'
;MAATTFSTSAALAPPGQPDIVYAPDFGKFQARTERRQKTETLSKELPRGFPTELKGDLVWDGRTVAETYNWTYTLNPDQLAEIDRAVAHFQSLGLSLGHITPDTFPLPTVRAELRRLSGELHNGHGFFVLRGLRVDEHTREENVIAYVGISAHIAPLRGRQDAKFDGRPADVVLTHIKDLTATAQKEAIGSPAYTTDKQVFHTDSGDIVSLFALETAAEGGASKLASTWKVYNEIARSRPDLIHTLSQDWDVEVRHLLRLWLRDPENAWETPGPLRERFAELYDGVTPEGQVLPVDPYIRSEGNKAR
;
A
#
# COMPACT_ATOMS: atom_id res chain seq x y z
N MET A 1 -28.28 -5.09 -59.52
CA MET A 1 -27.29 -5.20 -58.42
C MET A 1 -28.06 -5.46 -57.14
N ALA A 2 -27.91 -6.63 -56.54
CA ALA A 2 -28.56 -6.96 -55.27
C ALA A 2 -27.65 -6.52 -54.12
N ALA A 3 -28.17 -5.68 -53.23
CA ALA A 3 -27.45 -5.22 -52.05
C ALA A 3 -27.49 -6.32 -50.98
N THR A 4 -26.32 -6.86 -50.61
CA THR A 4 -26.17 -7.80 -49.52
C THR A 4 -26.10 -7.03 -48.21
N THR A 5 -27.12 -7.15 -47.37
CA THR A 5 -27.11 -6.61 -46.01
C THR A 5 -26.36 -7.57 -45.08
N PHE A 6 -25.24 -7.11 -44.53
CA PHE A 6 -24.56 -7.82 -43.44
C PHE A 6 -25.23 -7.43 -42.12
N SER A 7 -25.94 -8.37 -41.51
CA SER A 7 -26.38 -8.25 -40.12
C SER A 7 -25.20 -8.59 -39.22
N THR A 8 -24.75 -7.61 -38.44
CA THR A 8 -23.74 -7.87 -37.40
C THR A 8 -24.47 -8.56 -36.25
N SER A 9 -24.06 -9.77 -35.90
CA SER A 9 -24.63 -10.47 -34.74
C SER A 9 -24.45 -9.62 -33.49
N ALA A 10 -25.50 -9.52 -32.66
CA ALA A 10 -25.41 -8.87 -31.37
C ALA A 10 -24.24 -9.47 -30.57
N ALA A 11 -23.39 -8.62 -30.00
CA ALA A 11 -22.34 -9.06 -29.10
C ALA A 11 -22.97 -9.89 -27.98
N LEU A 12 -22.34 -11.02 -27.62
CA LEU A 12 -22.74 -11.78 -26.44
C LEU A 12 -22.76 -10.82 -25.24
N ALA A 13 -23.83 -10.85 -24.46
CA ALA A 13 -23.89 -10.09 -23.22
C ALA A 13 -22.65 -10.41 -22.39
N PRO A 14 -22.01 -9.41 -21.73
CA PRO A 14 -20.86 -9.68 -20.90
C PRO A 14 -21.22 -10.78 -19.90
N PRO A 15 -20.31 -11.72 -19.61
CA PRO A 15 -20.56 -12.72 -18.59
C PRO A 15 -21.02 -12.00 -17.32
N GLY A 16 -22.19 -12.39 -16.81
CA GLY A 16 -22.75 -11.77 -15.60
C GLY A 16 -21.70 -11.76 -14.49
N GLN A 17 -21.75 -10.74 -13.62
CA GLN A 17 -20.81 -10.61 -12.51
C GLN A 17 -20.72 -11.95 -11.77
N PRO A 18 -19.53 -12.55 -11.65
CA PRO A 18 -19.39 -13.82 -10.96
C PRO A 18 -19.87 -13.65 -9.51
N ASP A 19 -20.46 -14.70 -8.93
CA ASP A 19 -20.90 -14.73 -7.53
C ASP A 19 -19.69 -14.72 -6.57
N ILE A 20 -19.00 -13.59 -6.56
CA ILE A 20 -17.81 -13.26 -5.79
C ILE A 20 -18.11 -11.91 -5.15
N VAL A 21 -18.24 -11.91 -3.83
CA VAL A 21 -18.43 -10.69 -3.05
C VAL A 21 -17.07 -10.17 -2.57
N TYR A 22 -17.04 -8.91 -2.13
CA TYR A 22 -15.81 -8.29 -1.65
C TYR A 22 -15.18 -9.08 -0.50
N ALA A 23 -15.97 -9.48 0.50
CA ALA A 23 -15.49 -10.33 1.59
C ALA A 23 -15.21 -11.77 1.12
N PRO A 24 -14.03 -12.35 1.39
CA PRO A 24 -13.74 -13.72 1.03
C PRO A 24 -14.71 -14.71 1.70
N ASP A 25 -15.27 -15.61 0.91
CA ASP A 25 -16.13 -16.71 1.38
C ASP A 25 -15.41 -18.04 1.15
N PHE A 26 -14.98 -18.67 2.24
CA PHE A 26 -14.21 -19.91 2.19
C PHE A 26 -15.04 -21.09 1.67
N GLY A 27 -16.33 -21.16 2.02
CA GLY A 27 -17.23 -22.22 1.56
C GLY A 27 -17.46 -22.13 0.05
N LYS A 28 -17.72 -20.92 -0.48
CA LYS A 28 -17.83 -20.69 -1.93
C LYS A 28 -16.51 -20.98 -2.65
N PHE A 29 -15.37 -20.62 -2.06
CA PHE A 29 -14.06 -20.95 -2.61
C PHE A 29 -13.83 -22.46 -2.73
N GLN A 30 -14.15 -23.22 -1.68
CA GLN A 30 -14.02 -24.69 -1.69
C GLN A 30 -14.94 -25.33 -2.72
N ALA A 31 -16.24 -24.97 -2.71
CA ALA A 31 -17.21 -25.49 -3.66
C ALA A 31 -16.82 -25.19 -5.12
N ARG A 32 -16.32 -23.98 -5.41
CA ARG A 32 -15.80 -23.62 -6.74
C ARG A 32 -14.58 -24.44 -7.09
N THR A 33 -13.66 -24.65 -6.16
CA THR A 33 -12.45 -25.45 -6.38
C THR A 33 -12.79 -26.89 -6.73
N GLU A 34 -13.65 -27.55 -5.94
CA GLU A 34 -14.09 -28.92 -6.20
C GLU A 34 -14.80 -29.05 -7.55
N ARG A 35 -15.68 -28.10 -7.87
CA ARG A 35 -16.37 -28.07 -9.17
C ARG A 35 -15.38 -28.02 -10.31
N ARG A 36 -14.46 -27.03 -10.31
CA ARG A 36 -13.48 -26.85 -11.39
C ARG A 36 -12.60 -28.07 -11.57
N GLN A 37 -12.13 -28.68 -10.47
CA GLN A 37 -11.33 -29.90 -10.52
C GLN A 37 -12.07 -31.10 -11.11
N LYS A 38 -13.41 -31.17 -10.96
CA LYS A 38 -14.25 -32.23 -11.52
C LYS A 38 -14.64 -31.98 -12.98
N THR A 39 -14.81 -30.72 -13.38
CA THR A 39 -15.46 -30.36 -14.66
C THR A 39 -14.51 -29.78 -15.71
N GLU A 40 -13.31 -29.34 -15.33
CA GLU A 40 -12.38 -28.66 -16.23
C GLU A 40 -11.05 -29.42 -16.35
N THR A 41 -10.38 -29.26 -17.49
CA THR A 41 -8.98 -29.70 -17.65
C THR A 41 -8.07 -28.57 -17.21
N LEU A 42 -7.53 -28.68 -15.98
CA LEU A 42 -6.67 -27.66 -15.37
C LEU A 42 -5.19 -27.98 -15.62
N SER A 43 -4.39 -26.95 -15.92
CA SER A 43 -2.94 -27.12 -16.04
C SER A 43 -2.33 -27.61 -14.73
N LYS A 44 -1.44 -28.59 -14.81
CA LYS A 44 -0.64 -29.07 -13.67
C LYS A 44 0.77 -28.47 -13.65
N GLU A 45 1.08 -27.66 -14.66
CA GLU A 45 2.38 -27.03 -14.85
C GLU A 45 2.25 -25.52 -14.78
N LEU A 46 3.32 -24.87 -14.31
CA LEU A 46 3.43 -23.42 -14.24
C LEU A 46 3.56 -22.81 -15.65
N PRO A 47 3.16 -21.54 -15.83
CA PRO A 47 3.45 -20.83 -17.07
C PRO A 47 4.95 -20.74 -17.31
N ARG A 48 5.35 -20.69 -18.58
CA ARG A 48 6.77 -20.59 -18.96
C ARG A 48 7.40 -19.37 -18.30
N GLY A 49 8.56 -19.57 -17.67
CA GLY A 49 9.34 -18.51 -17.02
C GLY A 49 8.97 -18.25 -15.56
N PHE A 50 7.92 -18.89 -15.03
CA PHE A 50 7.59 -18.79 -13.61
C PHE A 50 8.41 -19.76 -12.76
N PRO A 51 8.93 -19.33 -11.60
CA PRO A 51 9.71 -20.19 -10.72
C PRO A 51 8.85 -21.27 -10.07
N THR A 52 9.38 -22.48 -9.92
CA THR A 52 8.67 -23.55 -9.19
C THR A 52 8.50 -23.24 -7.71
N GLU A 53 9.40 -22.43 -7.16
CA GLU A 53 9.41 -21.98 -5.77
C GLU A 53 10.21 -20.69 -5.67
N LEU A 54 9.69 -19.72 -4.91
CA LEU A 54 10.42 -18.56 -4.42
C LEU A 54 11.15 -18.92 -3.12
N LYS A 55 12.39 -18.44 -2.96
CA LYS A 55 13.27 -18.72 -1.82
C LYS A 55 13.87 -17.44 -1.28
N GLY A 56 13.87 -17.28 0.04
CA GLY A 56 14.44 -16.12 0.73
C GLY A 56 13.63 -15.74 1.96
N ASP A 57 14.05 -14.69 2.66
CA ASP A 57 13.45 -14.24 3.93
C ASP A 57 12.01 -13.73 3.77
N LEU A 58 11.62 -13.34 2.56
CA LEU A 58 10.23 -13.02 2.25
C LEU A 58 9.30 -14.24 2.31
N VAL A 59 9.81 -15.48 2.38
CA VAL A 59 9.00 -16.71 2.49
C VAL A 59 8.77 -17.06 3.97
N TRP A 60 7.75 -16.48 4.58
CA TRP A 60 7.39 -16.75 5.98
C TRP A 60 5.91 -17.12 6.15
N ASP A 61 5.61 -17.83 7.24
CA ASP A 61 4.25 -18.15 7.67
C ASP A 61 3.89 -17.30 8.88
N GLY A 62 2.73 -16.63 8.86
CA GLY A 62 2.29 -15.75 9.94
C GLY A 62 2.16 -16.46 11.30
N ARG A 63 2.07 -17.80 11.32
CA ARG A 63 2.02 -18.60 12.56
C ARG A 63 3.38 -18.77 13.22
N THR A 64 4.47 -18.77 12.45
CA THR A 64 5.82 -19.09 12.93
C THR A 64 6.82 -17.96 12.72
N VAL A 65 6.46 -16.88 12.03
CA VAL A 65 7.36 -15.75 11.72
C VAL A 65 8.04 -15.16 12.98
N ALA A 66 7.34 -15.17 14.12
CA ALA A 66 7.85 -14.70 15.42
C ALA A 66 8.96 -15.57 16.02
N GLU A 67 9.08 -16.82 15.57
CA GLU A 67 10.13 -17.75 16.02
C GLU A 67 11.49 -17.40 15.38
N THR A 68 11.45 -16.73 14.21
CA THR A 68 12.65 -16.40 13.42
C THR A 68 13.01 -14.93 13.51
N TYR A 69 12.03 -14.02 13.41
CA TYR A 69 12.28 -12.59 13.26
C TYR A 69 11.71 -11.79 14.42
N ASN A 70 12.52 -10.87 14.95
CA ASN A 70 12.03 -9.75 15.76
C ASN A 70 11.87 -8.52 14.85
N TRP A 71 10.65 -8.30 14.36
CA TRP A 71 10.32 -7.17 13.49
C TRP A 71 10.07 -5.86 14.24
N THR A 72 10.14 -5.86 15.59
CA THR A 72 9.87 -4.66 16.38
C THR A 72 11.18 -3.96 16.74
N TYR A 73 11.32 -2.72 16.29
CA TYR A 73 12.38 -1.83 16.74
C TYR A 73 11.80 -0.79 17.70
N THR A 74 12.26 -0.79 18.96
CA THR A 74 11.81 0.17 19.97
C THR A 74 12.85 1.25 20.16
N LEU A 75 12.44 2.50 19.87
CA LEU A 75 13.27 3.68 20.09
C LEU A 75 13.57 3.84 21.57
N ASN A 76 14.84 4.07 21.89
CA ASN A 76 15.25 4.37 23.26
C ASN A 76 15.04 5.88 23.57
N PRO A 77 15.14 6.30 24.85
CA PRO A 77 14.92 7.70 25.25
C PRO A 77 15.81 8.72 24.51
N ASP A 78 17.07 8.40 24.22
CA ASP A 78 17.98 9.31 23.52
C ASP A 78 17.57 9.50 22.05
N GLN A 79 17.12 8.42 21.41
CA GLN A 79 16.61 8.43 20.04
C GLN A 79 15.30 9.22 19.94
N LEU A 80 14.42 9.09 20.94
CA LEU A 80 13.19 9.89 21.03
C LEU A 80 13.52 11.38 21.21
N ALA A 81 14.45 11.71 22.11
CA ALA A 81 14.91 13.08 22.31
C ALA A 81 15.54 13.68 21.04
N GLU A 82 16.21 12.87 20.22
CA GLU A 82 16.72 13.29 18.92
C GLU A 82 15.62 13.61 17.91
N ILE A 83 14.57 12.77 17.86
CA ILE A 83 13.39 13.02 17.02
C ILE A 83 12.71 14.33 17.42
N ASP A 84 12.54 14.60 18.72
CA ASP A 84 11.93 15.87 19.16
C ASP A 84 12.77 17.08 18.73
N ARG A 85 14.10 16.99 18.85
CA ARG A 85 15.01 18.05 18.39
C ARG A 85 14.89 18.26 16.88
N ALA A 86 14.73 17.19 16.10
CA ALA A 86 14.52 17.27 14.65
C ALA A 86 13.17 17.90 14.29
N VAL A 87 12.10 17.59 15.03
CA VAL A 87 10.78 18.25 14.90
C VAL A 87 10.91 19.76 15.15
N ALA A 88 11.48 20.14 16.30
CA ALA A 88 11.68 21.55 16.65
C ALA A 88 12.59 22.27 15.64
N HIS A 89 13.63 21.61 15.16
CA HIS A 89 14.50 22.15 14.12
C HIS A 89 13.73 22.43 12.84
N PHE A 90 12.96 21.46 12.32
CA PHE A 90 12.18 21.64 11.10
C PHE A 90 11.17 22.79 11.23
N GLN A 91 10.45 22.86 12.35
CA GLN A 91 9.51 23.96 12.62
C GLN A 91 10.22 25.34 12.60
N SER A 92 11.44 25.42 13.14
CA SER A 92 12.21 26.67 13.16
C SER A 92 12.61 27.18 11.77
N LEU A 93 12.59 26.32 10.74
CA LEU A 93 12.89 26.70 9.35
C LEU A 93 11.72 27.45 8.70
N GLY A 94 10.50 27.34 9.22
CA GLY A 94 9.31 27.98 8.65
C GLY A 94 8.97 27.49 7.23
N LEU A 95 9.41 26.28 6.87
CA LEU A 95 9.16 25.67 5.57
C LEU A 95 7.83 24.91 5.56
N SER A 96 7.25 24.72 4.37
CA SER A 96 6.09 23.83 4.23
C SER A 96 6.50 22.37 4.45
N LEU A 97 5.57 21.53 4.95
CA LEU A 97 5.82 20.12 5.27
C LEU A 97 6.41 19.31 4.11
N GLY A 98 6.16 19.70 2.85
CA GLY A 98 6.74 19.03 1.68
C GLY A 98 8.27 19.13 1.60
N HIS A 99 8.87 20.10 2.31
CA HIS A 99 10.32 20.28 2.43
C HIS A 99 10.97 19.41 3.51
N ILE A 100 10.23 18.50 4.15
CA ILE A 100 10.81 17.52 5.07
C ILE A 100 11.65 16.52 4.27
N THR A 101 12.96 16.56 4.52
CA THR A 101 14.01 15.71 3.93
C THR A 101 14.98 15.28 5.04
N PRO A 102 15.90 14.32 4.78
CA PRO A 102 16.96 14.00 5.73
C PRO A 102 17.82 15.19 6.18
N ASP A 103 17.94 16.22 5.34
CA ASP A 103 18.74 17.42 5.62
C ASP A 103 17.99 18.43 6.51
N THR A 104 16.68 18.59 6.29
CA THR A 104 15.82 19.50 7.08
C THR A 104 15.22 18.83 8.31
N PHE A 105 15.34 17.50 8.43
CA PHE A 105 14.97 16.69 9.59
C PHE A 105 16.17 15.79 10.00
N PRO A 106 17.22 16.36 10.59
CA PRO A 106 18.47 15.64 10.82
C PRO A 106 18.34 14.62 11.95
N LEU A 107 18.74 13.37 11.67
CA LEU A 107 18.80 12.26 12.62
C LEU A 107 20.21 11.63 12.67
N PRO A 108 21.25 12.36 13.13
CA PRO A 108 22.64 11.92 13.04
C PRO A 108 22.93 10.57 13.70
N THR A 109 22.24 10.20 14.78
CA THR A 109 22.47 8.92 15.47
C THR A 109 21.42 7.87 15.11
N VAL A 110 20.17 8.29 14.88
CA VAL A 110 19.05 7.38 14.57
C VAL A 110 19.09 6.89 13.11
N ARG A 111 19.65 7.69 12.19
CA ARG A 111 19.65 7.39 10.74
C ARG A 111 20.24 6.03 10.40
N ALA A 112 21.35 5.62 11.03
CA ALA A 112 22.00 4.35 10.71
C ALA A 112 21.03 3.17 10.88
N GLU A 113 20.23 3.20 11.95
CA GLU A 113 19.26 2.15 12.24
C GLU A 113 18.05 2.22 11.31
N LEU A 114 17.57 3.42 10.96
CA LEU A 114 16.51 3.58 9.96
C LEU A 114 16.92 3.08 8.57
N ARG A 115 18.19 3.27 8.17
CA ARG A 115 18.73 2.68 6.93
C ARG A 115 18.84 1.17 7.03
N ARG A 116 19.25 0.62 8.18
CA ARG A 116 19.25 -0.84 8.42
C ARG A 116 17.84 -1.41 8.26
N LEU A 117 16.84 -0.77 8.85
CA LEU A 117 15.42 -1.16 8.75
C LEU A 117 14.88 -1.03 7.31
N SER A 118 15.32 -0.04 6.54
CA SER A 118 15.02 0.01 5.10
C SER A 118 15.62 -1.19 4.36
N GLY A 119 16.84 -1.58 4.71
CA GLY A 119 17.47 -2.80 4.17
C GLY A 119 16.64 -4.06 4.45
N GLU A 120 16.18 -4.24 5.70
CA GLU A 120 15.31 -5.36 6.11
C GLU A 120 13.97 -5.38 5.36
N LEU A 121 13.40 -4.19 5.10
CA LEU A 121 12.15 -4.03 4.37
C LEU A 121 12.24 -4.54 2.93
N HIS A 122 13.37 -4.37 2.26
CA HIS A 122 13.55 -4.78 0.87
C HIS A 122 14.15 -6.17 0.72
N ASN A 123 15.10 -6.52 1.60
CA ASN A 123 15.95 -7.70 1.44
C ASN A 123 15.72 -8.77 2.51
N GLY A 124 14.98 -8.46 3.57
CA GLY A 124 14.66 -9.37 4.67
C GLY A 124 13.24 -9.90 4.58
N HIS A 125 12.53 -9.86 5.71
CA HIS A 125 11.17 -10.41 5.84
C HIS A 125 10.06 -9.45 5.40
N GLY A 126 10.41 -8.24 4.93
CA GLY A 126 9.49 -7.39 4.18
C GLY A 126 8.60 -6.47 5.01
N PHE A 127 8.83 -6.36 6.33
CA PHE A 127 8.12 -5.41 7.19
C PHE A 127 8.88 -5.17 8.50
N PHE A 128 8.60 -4.06 9.18
CA PHE A 128 8.99 -3.84 10.58
C PHE A 128 7.98 -2.93 11.28
N VAL A 129 8.04 -2.89 12.61
CA VAL A 129 7.24 -2.00 13.45
C VAL A 129 8.17 -1.15 14.29
N LEU A 130 8.13 0.17 14.06
CA LEU A 130 8.80 1.15 14.90
C LEU A 130 7.91 1.50 16.11
N ARG A 131 8.44 1.37 17.33
CA ARG A 131 7.71 1.66 18.57
C ARG A 131 8.43 2.72 19.41
N GLY A 132 7.66 3.39 20.27
CA GLY A 132 8.18 4.34 21.27
C GLY A 132 7.86 5.81 20.99
N LEU A 133 7.32 6.13 19.80
CA LEU A 133 6.89 7.49 19.47
C LEU A 133 5.83 7.99 20.48
N ARG A 134 6.02 9.20 20.99
CA ARG A 134 5.23 9.80 22.07
C ARG A 134 4.10 10.65 21.50
N VAL A 135 3.11 9.98 20.91
CA VAL A 135 2.02 10.65 20.16
C VAL A 135 1.29 11.69 21.01
N ASP A 136 0.97 11.34 22.25
CA ASP A 136 0.17 12.18 23.17
C ASP A 136 0.95 13.41 23.70
N GLU A 137 2.27 13.41 23.56
CA GLU A 137 3.14 14.52 23.97
C GLU A 137 3.34 15.55 22.84
N HIS A 138 2.83 15.25 21.64
CA HIS A 138 2.98 16.07 20.45
C HIS A 138 1.62 16.55 19.94
N THR A 139 1.59 17.75 19.38
CA THR A 139 0.48 18.21 18.56
C THR A 139 0.33 17.33 17.31
N ARG A 140 -0.82 17.42 16.64
CA ARG A 140 -1.06 16.69 15.39
C ARG A 140 -0.02 17.03 14.31
N GLU A 141 0.31 18.31 14.16
CA GLU A 141 1.30 18.77 13.19
C GLU A 141 2.69 18.24 13.52
N GLU A 142 3.12 18.29 14.80
CA GLU A 142 4.39 17.71 15.24
C GLU A 142 4.45 16.20 15.00
N ASN A 143 3.36 15.48 15.23
CA ASN A 143 3.23 14.07 14.90
C ASN A 143 3.39 13.81 13.38
N VAL A 144 2.80 14.66 12.52
CA VAL A 144 3.00 14.58 11.07
C VAL A 144 4.45 14.87 10.70
N ILE A 145 5.08 15.90 11.29
CA ILE A 145 6.48 16.24 11.05
C ILE A 145 7.39 15.07 11.44
N ALA A 146 7.21 14.51 12.64
CA ALA A 146 7.97 13.35 13.11
C ALA A 146 7.81 12.15 12.18
N TYR A 147 6.57 11.85 11.79
CA TYR A 147 6.26 10.72 10.91
C TYR A 147 6.89 10.85 9.53
N VAL A 148 6.73 12.01 8.88
CA VAL A 148 7.29 12.29 7.57
C VAL A 148 8.82 12.35 7.64
N GLY A 149 9.36 12.95 8.70
CA GLY A 149 10.81 13.06 8.94
C GLY A 149 11.48 11.71 9.10
N ILE A 150 10.96 10.83 9.97
CA ILE A 150 11.45 9.47 10.13
C ILE A 150 11.33 8.68 8.82
N SER A 151 10.19 8.78 8.15
CA SER A 151 9.95 8.09 6.87
C SER A 151 10.94 8.52 5.79
N ALA A 152 11.35 9.80 5.77
CA ALA A 152 12.32 10.32 4.81
C ALA A 152 13.72 9.67 4.94
N HIS A 153 14.09 9.17 6.12
CA HIS A 153 15.34 8.41 6.33
C HIS A 153 15.20 6.93 5.93
N ILE A 154 13.98 6.39 5.90
CA ILE A 154 13.71 5.00 5.47
C ILE A 154 13.60 4.94 3.95
N ALA A 155 12.73 5.76 3.36
CA ALA A 155 12.48 5.81 1.93
C ALA A 155 12.11 7.25 1.53
N PRO A 156 13.03 8.01 0.91
CA PRO A 156 12.92 9.47 0.81
C PRO A 156 11.87 9.96 -0.19
N LEU A 157 11.50 9.15 -1.18
CA LEU A 157 10.51 9.54 -2.18
C LEU A 157 9.10 9.22 -1.69
N ARG A 158 8.17 10.17 -1.84
CA ARG A 158 6.76 10.02 -1.48
C ARG A 158 5.90 10.06 -2.75
N GLY A 159 5.04 9.08 -2.93
CA GLY A 159 4.17 8.92 -4.08
C GLY A 159 2.85 9.64 -3.88
N ARG A 160 2.40 10.30 -4.95
CA ARG A 160 1.10 10.97 -5.06
C ARG A 160 -0.02 9.98 -4.81
N GLN A 161 -0.91 10.30 -3.88
CA GLN A 161 -2.08 9.50 -3.58
C GLN A 161 -3.36 10.20 -4.03
N ASP A 162 -3.48 11.51 -3.88
CA ASP A 162 -4.54 12.28 -4.51
C ASP A 162 -3.93 13.37 -5.39
N ALA A 163 -4.58 13.67 -6.51
CA ALA A 163 -4.15 14.71 -7.45
C ALA A 163 -4.82 16.05 -7.16
N LYS A 164 -5.69 16.11 -6.14
CA LYS A 164 -6.39 17.32 -5.71
C LYS A 164 -6.47 17.43 -4.19
N PHE A 165 -6.44 18.66 -3.70
CA PHE A 165 -6.71 19.02 -2.32
C PHE A 165 -7.48 20.34 -2.30
N ASP A 166 -8.57 20.43 -1.52
CA ASP A 166 -9.47 21.60 -1.46
C ASP A 166 -9.90 22.12 -2.85
N GLY A 167 -10.20 21.18 -3.76
CA GLY A 167 -10.65 21.50 -5.12
C GLY A 167 -9.57 22.01 -6.08
N ARG A 168 -8.30 22.08 -5.66
CA ARG A 168 -7.17 22.52 -6.47
C ARG A 168 -6.24 21.36 -6.81
N PRO A 169 -5.53 21.38 -7.95
CA PRO A 169 -4.47 20.42 -8.24
C PRO A 169 -3.41 20.42 -7.12
N ALA A 170 -3.04 19.23 -6.64
CA ALA A 170 -2.08 19.06 -5.57
C ALA A 170 -1.50 17.64 -5.60
N ASP A 171 -0.28 17.47 -5.09
CA ASP A 171 0.30 16.16 -4.87
C ASP A 171 0.07 15.75 -3.42
N VAL A 172 -1.11 15.20 -3.11
CA VAL A 172 -1.37 14.74 -1.75
C VAL A 172 -0.60 13.46 -1.53
N VAL A 173 0.40 13.52 -0.65
CA VAL A 173 1.31 12.41 -0.42
C VAL A 173 1.10 11.72 0.93
N LEU A 174 0.39 12.33 1.89
CA LEU A 174 -0.03 11.69 3.15
C LEU A 174 -1.54 11.66 3.23
N THR A 175 -2.08 10.58 3.79
CA THR A 175 -3.53 10.47 3.97
C THR A 175 -3.90 9.77 5.28
N HIS A 176 -4.92 10.30 5.97
CA HIS A 176 -5.46 9.80 7.26
C HIS A 176 -6.42 8.62 7.12
N ILE A 177 -6.11 7.44 7.66
CA ILE A 177 -7.08 6.35 7.85
C ILE A 177 -7.93 6.62 9.09
N LYS A 178 -9.23 6.88 8.90
CA LYS A 178 -10.15 7.18 10.01
C LYS A 178 -11.59 6.92 9.59
N ASP A 179 -12.41 6.38 10.49
CA ASP A 179 -13.85 6.34 10.27
C ASP A 179 -14.43 7.77 10.20
N LEU A 180 -14.94 8.13 9.02
CA LEU A 180 -15.56 9.44 8.75
C LEU A 180 -17.09 9.35 8.64
N THR A 181 -17.70 8.19 8.89
CA THR A 181 -19.15 7.97 8.73
C THR A 181 -20.01 8.83 9.65
N ALA A 182 -19.47 9.26 10.79
CA ALA A 182 -20.14 10.20 11.69
C ALA A 182 -20.11 11.66 11.19
N THR A 183 -19.17 12.01 10.31
CA THR A 183 -18.88 13.39 9.92
C THR A 183 -19.13 13.69 8.44
N ALA A 184 -19.42 12.66 7.64
CA ALA A 184 -19.62 12.79 6.21
C ALA A 184 -20.78 11.92 5.72
N GLN A 185 -21.42 12.35 4.62
CA GLN A 185 -22.46 11.56 3.97
C GLN A 185 -21.86 10.30 3.35
N LYS A 186 -22.58 9.18 3.45
CA LYS A 186 -22.13 7.86 3.00
C LYS A 186 -21.76 7.84 1.52
N GLU A 187 -22.47 8.61 0.71
CA GLU A 187 -22.25 8.75 -0.74
C GLU A 187 -20.92 9.44 -1.06
N ALA A 188 -20.41 10.28 -0.16
CA ALA A 188 -19.09 10.88 -0.28
C ALA A 188 -17.96 9.95 0.23
N ILE A 189 -18.31 8.94 1.03
CA ILE A 189 -17.34 7.98 1.58
C ILE A 189 -17.13 6.83 0.58
N GLY A 190 -16.20 7.03 -0.34
CA GLY A 190 -15.94 6.08 -1.43
C GLY A 190 -14.94 4.97 -1.13
N SER A 191 -14.36 4.91 0.08
CA SER A 191 -13.29 3.96 0.41
C SER A 191 -13.48 3.31 1.78
N PRO A 192 -13.27 1.98 1.92
CA PRO A 192 -13.25 1.30 3.22
C PRO A 192 -12.19 1.85 4.19
N ALA A 193 -11.21 2.61 3.72
CA ALA A 193 -10.24 3.29 4.58
C ALA A 193 -10.85 4.44 5.40
N TYR A 194 -12.09 4.81 5.10
CA TYR A 194 -12.86 5.84 5.80
C TYR A 194 -14.07 5.29 6.56
N THR A 195 -14.16 3.97 6.71
CA THR A 195 -15.27 3.29 7.40
C THR A 195 -14.73 2.28 8.40
N THR A 196 -15.63 1.62 9.11
CA THR A 196 -15.33 0.49 10.00
C THR A 196 -15.37 -0.87 9.27
N ASP A 197 -15.52 -0.87 7.95
CA ASP A 197 -15.56 -2.11 7.16
C ASP A 197 -14.21 -2.80 7.11
N LYS A 198 -14.25 -4.14 7.04
CA LYS A 198 -13.05 -4.96 6.91
C LYS A 198 -12.42 -4.72 5.55
N GLN A 199 -11.17 -4.26 5.53
CA GLN A 199 -10.35 -4.29 4.32
C GLN A 199 -9.84 -5.70 4.06
N VAL A 200 -10.04 -6.19 2.85
CA VAL A 200 -9.47 -7.46 2.41
C VAL A 200 -7.98 -7.31 2.12
N PHE A 201 -7.25 -8.43 2.07
CA PHE A 201 -5.85 -8.40 1.67
C PHE A 201 -5.69 -7.76 0.29
N HIS A 202 -4.76 -6.82 0.18
CA HIS A 202 -4.42 -6.12 -1.05
C HIS A 202 -2.94 -5.72 -0.98
N THR A 203 -2.38 -5.42 -2.14
CA THR A 203 -1.16 -4.64 -2.25
C THR A 203 -1.52 -3.26 -2.75
N ASP A 204 -0.71 -2.29 -2.35
CA ASP A 204 -0.90 -0.92 -2.75
C ASP A 204 -0.06 -0.58 -4.00
N SER A 205 -0.31 0.58 -4.64
CA SER A 205 0.42 0.91 -5.89
C SER A 205 1.86 1.37 -5.70
N GLY A 206 2.25 1.82 -4.50
CA GLY A 206 3.62 2.23 -4.18
C GLY A 206 4.48 1.07 -3.71
N ASP A 207 5.79 1.27 -3.65
CA ASP A 207 6.74 0.19 -3.30
C ASP A 207 6.62 -0.18 -1.82
N ILE A 208 6.51 0.83 -0.97
CA ILE A 208 6.41 0.69 0.48
C ILE A 208 5.14 1.38 0.96
N VAL A 209 4.48 0.75 1.92
CA VAL A 209 3.37 1.32 2.68
C VAL A 209 3.84 1.58 4.10
N SER A 210 3.78 2.84 4.52
CA SER A 210 4.02 3.23 5.91
C SER A 210 2.71 3.64 6.58
N LEU A 211 2.52 3.26 7.84
CA LEU A 211 1.35 3.59 8.66
C LEU A 211 1.82 4.09 10.03
N PHE A 212 1.23 5.20 10.49
CA PHE A 212 1.49 5.76 11.82
C PHE A 212 0.19 5.82 12.63
N ALA A 213 0.15 5.11 13.75
CA ALA A 213 -1.01 5.07 14.62
C ALA A 213 -1.03 6.29 15.53
N LEU A 214 -1.95 7.22 15.28
CA LEU A 214 -2.21 8.36 16.16
C LEU A 214 -3.12 8.00 17.35
N GLU A 215 -4.03 7.04 17.12
CA GLU A 215 -4.96 6.53 18.13
C GLU A 215 -5.14 5.02 17.90
N THR A 216 -5.64 4.32 18.92
CA THR A 216 -6.01 2.91 18.80
C THR A 216 -7.53 2.76 18.78
N ALA A 217 -8.03 1.79 18.02
CA ALA A 217 -9.46 1.51 18.00
C ALA A 217 -9.92 0.98 19.37
N ALA A 218 -11.10 1.41 19.82
CA ALA A 218 -11.70 0.89 21.06
C ALA A 218 -11.97 -0.63 20.98
N GLU A 219 -12.35 -1.11 19.80
CA GLU A 219 -12.50 -2.53 19.47
C GLU A 219 -12.06 -2.76 18.02
N GLY A 220 -11.47 -3.91 17.72
CA GLY A 220 -11.03 -4.26 16.36
C GLY A 220 -9.76 -3.50 15.95
N GLY A 221 -9.72 -3.01 14.71
CA GLY A 221 -8.58 -2.24 14.19
C GLY A 221 -7.27 -3.03 13.96
N ALA A 222 -7.31 -4.36 14.09
CA ALA A 222 -6.13 -5.19 13.92
C ALA A 222 -5.64 -5.22 12.45
N SER A 223 -4.37 -4.89 12.23
CA SER A 223 -3.70 -5.06 10.94
C SER A 223 -3.27 -6.52 10.76
N LYS A 224 -3.43 -7.04 9.54
CA LYS A 224 -2.98 -8.39 9.17
C LYS A 224 -2.03 -8.29 7.99
N LEU A 225 -0.97 -9.09 8.03
CA LEU A 225 0.00 -9.22 6.95
C LEU A 225 0.04 -10.66 6.46
N ALA A 226 0.34 -10.83 5.18
CA ALA A 226 0.60 -12.11 4.55
C ALA A 226 1.77 -11.97 3.59
N SER A 227 2.68 -12.95 3.58
CA SER A 227 3.75 -12.99 2.59
C SER A 227 3.19 -13.39 1.22
N THR A 228 3.30 -12.48 0.25
CA THR A 228 2.95 -12.77 -1.16
C THR A 228 3.82 -13.90 -1.72
N TRP A 229 5.08 -14.04 -1.27
CA TRP A 229 5.97 -15.12 -1.71
C TRP A 229 5.51 -16.49 -1.19
N LYS A 230 5.09 -16.55 0.09
CA LYS A 230 4.51 -17.76 0.67
C LYS A 230 3.19 -18.12 -0.03
N VAL A 231 2.33 -17.13 -0.29
CA VAL A 231 1.08 -17.32 -1.06
C VAL A 231 1.38 -17.86 -2.45
N TYR A 232 2.35 -17.26 -3.17
CA TYR A 232 2.78 -17.75 -4.47
C TYR A 232 3.23 -19.21 -4.42
N ASN A 233 4.10 -19.58 -3.47
CA ASN A 233 4.58 -20.95 -3.32
C ASN A 233 3.44 -21.94 -3.05
N GLU A 234 2.43 -21.57 -2.24
CA GLU A 234 1.26 -22.41 -2.01
C GLU A 234 0.41 -22.57 -3.28
N ILE A 235 0.21 -21.51 -4.07
CA ILE A 235 -0.52 -21.59 -5.34
C ILE A 235 0.29 -22.42 -6.35
N ALA A 236 1.59 -22.16 -6.50
CA ALA A 236 2.46 -22.88 -7.43
C ALA A 236 2.47 -24.39 -7.16
N ARG A 237 2.48 -24.78 -5.88
CA ARG A 237 2.46 -26.17 -5.45
C ARG A 237 1.09 -26.83 -5.63
N SER A 238 0.00 -26.13 -5.33
CA SER A 238 -1.33 -26.76 -5.20
C SER A 238 -2.28 -26.49 -6.37
N ARG A 239 -2.14 -25.36 -7.03
CA ARG A 239 -3.03 -24.81 -8.07
C ARG A 239 -2.25 -24.00 -9.12
N PRO A 240 -1.25 -24.58 -9.81
CA PRO A 240 -0.46 -23.87 -10.83
C PRO A 240 -1.34 -23.34 -11.98
N ASP A 241 -2.51 -23.95 -12.23
CA ASP A 241 -3.53 -23.44 -13.16
C ASP A 241 -3.98 -22.01 -12.83
N LEU A 242 -4.01 -21.63 -11.54
CA LEU A 242 -4.39 -20.27 -11.15
C LEU A 242 -3.29 -19.26 -11.47
N ILE A 243 -2.01 -19.66 -11.51
CA ILE A 243 -0.92 -18.74 -11.88
C ILE A 243 -1.04 -18.35 -13.34
N HIS A 244 -1.46 -19.25 -14.24
CA HIS A 244 -1.76 -18.88 -15.63
C HIS A 244 -2.81 -17.78 -15.72
N THR A 245 -3.87 -17.85 -14.93
CA THR A 245 -4.92 -16.82 -14.90
C THR A 245 -4.40 -15.53 -14.26
N LEU A 246 -3.70 -15.61 -13.14
CA LEU A 246 -3.16 -14.44 -12.43
C LEU A 246 -2.05 -13.71 -13.21
N SER A 247 -1.38 -14.39 -14.14
CA SER A 247 -0.32 -13.81 -14.97
C SER A 247 -0.81 -13.22 -16.31
N GLN A 248 -2.10 -13.31 -16.61
CA GLN A 248 -2.68 -12.68 -17.80
C GLN A 248 -2.79 -11.17 -17.61
N ASP A 249 -3.05 -10.44 -18.68
CA ASP A 249 -3.44 -9.04 -18.59
C ASP A 249 -4.86 -8.95 -18.02
N TRP A 250 -5.02 -8.17 -16.95
CA TRP A 250 -6.32 -7.88 -16.34
C TRP A 250 -6.67 -6.42 -16.57
N ASP A 251 -7.89 -6.15 -17.02
CA ASP A 251 -8.47 -4.82 -16.96
C ASP A 251 -8.72 -4.47 -15.48
N VAL A 252 -7.86 -3.63 -14.90
CA VAL A 252 -7.95 -3.23 -13.50
C VAL A 252 -8.68 -1.89 -13.35
N GLU A 253 -9.78 -1.88 -12.61
CA GLU A 253 -10.41 -0.64 -12.16
C GLU A 253 -9.56 0.03 -11.06
N VAL A 254 -9.35 1.34 -11.20
CA VAL A 254 -8.55 2.16 -10.29
C VAL A 254 -9.29 2.37 -8.97
N ARG A 255 -8.71 1.96 -7.82
CA ARG A 255 -9.28 2.19 -6.48
C ARG A 255 -8.25 2.73 -5.48
N HIS A 256 -8.77 3.38 -4.42
CA HIS A 256 -8.13 4.49 -3.72
C HIS A 256 -8.21 4.32 -2.17
N LEU A 257 -7.06 4.34 -1.45
CA LEU A 257 -6.87 4.15 0.02
C LEU A 257 -5.88 5.17 0.66
N LEU A 258 -5.90 5.37 1.98
CA LEU A 258 -5.04 6.33 2.74
C LEU A 258 -3.78 5.64 3.27
N ARG A 259 -2.60 6.20 3.00
CA ARG A 259 -1.35 5.43 3.00
C ARG A 259 -0.16 6.39 2.85
N LEU A 260 1.06 5.89 2.78
CA LEU A 260 2.20 6.60 2.18
C LEU A 260 2.78 5.64 1.16
N TRP A 261 2.93 6.08 -0.08
CA TRP A 261 3.70 5.34 -1.07
C TRP A 261 5.14 5.81 -0.97
N LEU A 262 6.03 4.99 -0.44
CA LEU A 262 7.44 5.35 -0.39
C LEU A 262 8.24 4.56 -1.41
N ARG A 263 9.33 5.15 -1.89
CA ARG A 263 10.34 4.47 -2.69
C ARG A 263 11.73 4.82 -2.16
N ASP A 264 12.56 3.81 -1.98
CA ASP A 264 13.97 3.94 -1.62
C ASP A 264 14.85 3.61 -2.85
N PRO A 265 15.33 4.60 -3.61
CA PRO A 265 16.12 4.34 -4.81
C PRO A 265 17.41 3.54 -4.58
N GLU A 266 17.93 3.51 -3.35
CA GLU A 266 19.12 2.73 -3.00
C GLU A 266 18.84 1.22 -2.93
N ASN A 267 17.62 0.84 -2.54
CA ASN A 267 17.24 -0.56 -2.31
C ASN A 267 16.15 -1.08 -3.26
N ALA A 268 15.41 -0.20 -3.92
CA ALA A 268 14.33 -0.58 -4.81
C ALA A 268 14.87 -1.29 -6.06
N TRP A 269 14.24 -2.42 -6.39
CA TRP A 269 14.38 -3.09 -7.67
C TRP A 269 14.06 -2.17 -8.86
N GLU A 270 14.63 -2.51 -10.02
CA GLU A 270 14.30 -1.83 -11.27
C GLU A 270 12.82 -2.00 -11.57
N THR A 271 12.11 -0.90 -11.85
CA THR A 271 10.70 -0.94 -12.19
C THR A 271 10.49 -1.70 -13.51
N PRO A 272 9.75 -2.83 -13.51
CA PRO A 272 9.48 -3.58 -14.72
C PRO A 272 8.80 -2.71 -15.78
N GLY A 273 9.14 -2.92 -17.05
CA GLY A 273 8.64 -2.14 -18.19
C GLY A 273 7.14 -1.83 -18.14
N PRO A 274 6.25 -2.83 -17.97
CA PRO A 274 4.81 -2.62 -17.90
C PRO A 274 4.32 -1.76 -16.72
N LEU A 275 5.12 -1.61 -15.66
CA LEU A 275 4.76 -0.81 -14.49
C LEU A 275 5.30 0.62 -14.54
N ARG A 276 6.18 0.95 -15.50
CA ARG A 276 6.88 2.26 -15.53
C ARG A 276 5.92 3.44 -15.61
N GLU A 277 4.89 3.38 -16.47
CA GLU A 277 3.92 4.48 -16.62
C GLU A 277 3.14 4.70 -15.32
N ARG A 278 2.61 3.64 -14.73
CA ARG A 278 1.92 3.71 -13.44
C ARG A 278 2.82 4.26 -12.34
N PHE A 279 4.09 3.86 -12.30
CA PHE A 279 5.06 4.37 -11.33
C PHE A 279 5.39 5.85 -11.54
N ALA A 280 5.52 6.28 -12.79
CA ALA A 280 5.71 7.68 -13.14
C ALA A 280 4.54 8.54 -12.67
N GLU A 281 3.29 8.07 -12.81
CA GLU A 281 2.12 8.79 -12.29
C GLU A 281 2.16 9.03 -10.76
N LEU A 282 2.85 8.14 -10.03
CA LEU A 282 2.99 8.25 -8.57
C LEU A 282 4.15 9.15 -8.15
N TYR A 283 5.33 8.97 -8.74
CA TYR A 283 6.56 9.57 -8.23
C TYR A 283 7.11 10.71 -9.09
N ASP A 284 6.80 10.76 -10.38
CA ASP A 284 7.37 11.78 -11.26
C ASP A 284 6.65 13.13 -11.10
N GLY A 285 7.44 14.19 -11.12
CA GLY A 285 6.95 15.57 -10.99
C GLY A 285 6.45 15.95 -9.59
N VAL A 286 6.56 15.07 -8.59
CA VAL A 286 6.23 15.38 -7.19
C VAL A 286 7.36 16.21 -6.57
N THR A 287 7.15 17.52 -6.41
CA THR A 287 8.16 18.43 -5.83
C THR A 287 7.85 18.80 -4.37
N PRO A 288 8.83 19.21 -3.55
CA PRO A 288 8.59 19.67 -2.19
C PRO A 288 7.51 20.76 -2.07
N GLU A 289 7.40 21.66 -3.04
CA GLU A 289 6.43 22.75 -3.06
C GLU A 289 5.03 22.29 -3.48
N GLY A 290 4.94 21.27 -4.34
CA GLY A 290 3.67 20.70 -4.82
C GLY A 290 3.03 19.70 -3.85
N GLN A 291 3.82 19.19 -2.89
CA GLN A 291 3.37 18.20 -1.92
C GLN A 291 2.43 18.78 -0.87
N VAL A 292 1.31 18.09 -0.69
CA VAL A 292 0.35 18.37 0.37
C VAL A 292 0.35 17.21 1.37
N LEU A 293 0.52 17.57 2.64
CA LEU A 293 0.54 16.69 3.80
C LEU A 293 -0.56 17.18 4.77
N PRO A 294 -1.82 16.76 4.59
CA PRO A 294 -2.93 17.28 5.39
C PRO A 294 -2.73 16.93 6.87
N VAL A 295 -2.79 17.93 7.75
CA VAL A 295 -2.69 17.73 9.21
C VAL A 295 -3.96 17.07 9.76
N ASP A 296 -5.11 17.36 9.15
CA ASP A 296 -6.41 16.81 9.53
C ASP A 296 -6.99 15.86 8.49
N PRO A 297 -7.85 14.91 8.92
CA PRO A 297 -8.56 14.01 8.02
C PRO A 297 -9.42 14.78 7.02
N TYR A 298 -9.39 14.33 5.77
CA TYR A 298 -10.25 14.83 4.71
C TYR A 298 -10.71 13.66 3.83
N ILE A 299 -11.87 13.81 3.21
CA ILE A 299 -12.32 12.88 2.18
C ILE A 299 -11.60 13.26 0.90
N ARG A 300 -10.89 12.29 0.33
CA ARG A 300 -10.23 12.50 -0.94
C ARG A 300 -11.21 12.88 -2.04
N SER A 301 -10.69 13.59 -3.03
CA SER A 301 -11.51 13.95 -4.18
C SER A 301 -12.04 12.69 -4.86
N GLU A 302 -13.28 12.73 -5.41
CA GLU A 302 -13.71 11.68 -6.32
C GLU A 302 -12.70 11.66 -7.48
N GLY A 303 -11.79 10.68 -7.47
CA GLY A 303 -10.83 10.48 -8.54
C GLY A 303 -11.59 10.44 -9.86
N ASN A 304 -11.04 11.10 -10.89
CA ASN A 304 -11.60 11.18 -12.24
C ASN A 304 -12.37 9.89 -12.59
N LYS A 305 -13.71 9.97 -12.62
CA LYS A 305 -14.62 8.92 -13.15
C LYS A 305 -14.47 8.72 -14.67
N ALA A 306 -13.34 9.15 -15.23
CA ALA A 306 -13.04 9.17 -16.65
C ALA A 306 -11.63 8.61 -16.84
N ARG A 307 -11.51 7.29 -16.75
CA ARG A 307 -10.52 6.46 -17.43
C ARG A 307 -11.03 5.03 -17.41
#